data_AF-A0A7X2N1L1-F1
#
_entry.id   AF-A0A7X2N1L1-F1
#
_cell.length_a   1.000
_cell.length_b   1.000
_cell.length_c   1.000
_cell.angle_alpha   90.00
_cell.angle_beta   90.00
_cell.angle_gamma   90.00
#
_symmetry.space_group_name_H-M   'P 1'
#
loop_
_entity.id
_entity.type
_entity.pdbx_description
1 polymer ?
#
loop_
_entity_poly.entity_id
_entity_poly.type
_entity_poly.pdbx_seq_one_letter_code
_entity_poly.pdbx_strand_id
1 'polypeptide(L)'
;MKILAIIAVVAVVMIALISTLKKSMVKKLIHYLEESEFESFYKDIDSTKTKLLLPKMSILDMKLNAEIVQQNKNNIDALFDEICSLPLTPSQKEHYYMKAFNYYVSLSDKKHTKKYIHLINELPNERMKLEANRVYNIYILKNDKDLRSLLVELKDMDDEQKGVNEYLISLIYKNKNDMENAKKYEELSKQHFALVDEKTAEKVKGSQS
;
A
#
# COMPACT_ATOMS: atom_id res chain seq x y z
N MET A 1 49.90 1.34 4.88
CA MET A 1 49.08 0.55 3.94
C MET A 1 48.48 -0.72 4.55
N LYS A 2 49.26 -1.61 5.21
CA LYS A 2 48.72 -2.85 5.82
C LYS A 2 47.62 -2.63 6.89
N ILE A 3 47.79 -1.64 7.79
CA ILE A 3 46.79 -1.32 8.83
C ILE A 3 45.47 -0.81 8.20
N LEU A 4 45.55 0.04 7.18
CA LEU A 4 44.37 0.54 6.47
C LEU A 4 43.62 -0.58 5.74
N ALA A 5 44.34 -1.54 5.15
CA ALA A 5 43.74 -2.71 4.53
C ALA A 5 43.02 -3.61 5.56
N ILE A 6 43.62 -3.83 6.74
CA ILE A 6 42.99 -4.60 7.83
C ILE A 6 41.73 -3.89 8.33
N ILE A 7 41.78 -2.58 8.55
CA ILE A 7 40.62 -1.79 8.97
C ILE A 7 39.50 -1.87 7.93
N ALA A 8 39.82 -1.77 6.64
CA ALA A 8 38.84 -1.89 5.57
C ALA A 8 38.16 -3.28 5.55
N VAL A 9 38.93 -4.36 5.70
CA VAL A 9 38.39 -5.73 5.77
C VAL A 9 37.49 -5.89 6.99
N VAL A 10 37.91 -5.41 8.16
CA VAL A 10 37.10 -5.46 9.39
C VAL A 10 35.81 -4.66 9.22
N ALA A 11 35.86 -3.47 8.62
CA ALA A 11 34.68 -2.65 8.36
C ALA A 11 33.69 -3.37 7.44
N VAL A 12 34.16 -4.02 6.36
CA VAL A 12 33.30 -4.79 5.45
C VAL A 12 32.63 -5.96 6.17
N VAL A 13 33.38 -6.71 6.99
CA VAL A 13 32.82 -7.81 7.79
C VAL A 13 31.78 -7.29 8.78
N MET A 14 32.06 -6.18 9.46
CA MET A 14 31.11 -5.54 10.38
C MET A 14 29.85 -5.07 9.68
N ILE A 15 29.95 -4.47 8.50
CA ILE A 15 28.80 -4.07 7.67
C ILE A 15 27.97 -5.30 7.29
N ALA A 16 28.62 -6.39 6.88
CA ALA A 16 27.94 -7.64 6.54
C ALA A 16 27.19 -8.21 7.76
N LEU A 17 27.82 -8.27 8.93
CA LEU A 17 27.20 -8.75 10.17
C LEU A 17 26.02 -7.87 10.60
N ILE A 18 26.15 -6.55 10.52
CA ILE A 18 25.03 -5.63 10.80
C ILE A 18 23.88 -5.88 9.83
N SER A 19 24.17 -6.12 8.55
CA SER A 19 23.13 -6.36 7.54
C SER A 19 22.35 -7.66 7.81
N THR A 20 23.02 -8.73 8.25
CA THR A 20 22.37 -10.01 8.59
C THR A 20 21.53 -9.89 9.86
N LEU A 21 22.02 -9.17 10.87
CA LEU A 21 21.26 -8.87 12.08
C LEU A 21 19.99 -8.06 11.79
N LYS A 22 20.07 -7.04 10.93
CA LYS A 22 18.90 -6.26 10.50
C LYS A 22 17.87 -7.15 9.81
N LYS A 23 18.29 -7.98 8.85
CA LYS A 23 17.38 -8.91 8.14
C LYS A 23 16.69 -9.88 9.10
N SER A 24 17.44 -10.46 10.02
CA SER A 24 16.89 -11.37 11.03
C SER A 24 15.87 -10.67 11.93
N MET A 25 16.18 -9.45 12.39
CA MET A 25 15.28 -8.63 13.20
C MET A 25 13.99 -8.27 12.45
N VAL A 26 14.08 -7.83 11.20
CA VAL A 26 12.91 -7.52 10.35
C VAL A 26 12.06 -8.77 10.16
N LYS A 27 12.67 -9.92 9.83
CA LYS A 27 11.95 -11.18 9.67
C LYS A 27 11.20 -11.58 10.95
N LYS A 28 11.84 -11.41 12.11
CA LYS A 28 11.22 -11.68 13.41
C LYS A 28 10.01 -10.78 13.68
N LEU A 29 10.13 -9.48 13.41
CA LEU A 29 9.03 -8.53 13.57
C LEU A 29 7.86 -8.83 12.63
N ILE A 30 8.13 -9.19 11.38
CA ILE A 30 7.09 -9.59 10.42
C ILE A 30 6.39 -10.85 10.89
N HIS A 31 7.13 -11.86 11.35
CA HIS A 31 6.55 -13.09 11.87
C HIS A 31 5.58 -12.83 13.04
N TYR A 32 5.90 -11.90 13.94
CA TYR A 32 4.96 -11.50 14.99
C TYR A 32 3.66 -10.90 14.43
N LEU A 33 3.72 -10.15 13.33
CA LEU A 33 2.50 -9.61 12.70
C LEU A 33 1.70 -10.71 11.99
N GLU A 34 2.36 -11.68 11.35
CA GLU A 34 1.72 -12.83 10.70
C GLU A 34 0.99 -13.71 11.71
N GLU A 35 1.59 -13.96 12.88
CA GLU A 35 1.01 -14.75 13.97
C GLU A 35 0.13 -13.93 14.93
N SER A 36 -0.11 -12.64 14.63
CA SER A 36 -0.88 -11.72 15.49
C SER A 36 -0.34 -11.57 16.93
N GLU A 37 0.96 -11.80 17.15
CA GLU A 37 1.65 -11.63 18.43
C GLU A 37 2.03 -10.16 18.70
N PHE A 38 1.03 -9.29 18.82
CA PHE A 38 1.24 -7.84 18.90
C PHE A 38 2.04 -7.40 20.14
N GLU A 39 1.87 -8.04 21.29
CA GLU A 39 2.65 -7.72 22.49
C GLU A 39 4.15 -7.95 22.29
N SER A 40 4.51 -9.10 21.71
CA SER A 40 5.88 -9.44 21.35
C SER A 40 6.44 -8.47 20.31
N PHE A 41 5.62 -8.10 19.31
CA PHE A 41 5.98 -7.11 18.31
C PHE A 41 6.32 -5.76 18.95
N TYR A 42 5.45 -5.20 19.80
CA TYR A 42 5.68 -3.89 20.40
C TYR A 42 6.86 -3.90 21.38
N LYS A 43 7.01 -4.97 22.17
CA LYS A 43 8.16 -5.16 23.06
C LYS A 43 9.49 -5.08 22.30
N ASP A 44 9.58 -5.77 21.16
CA ASP A 44 10.82 -5.85 20.38
C ASP A 44 11.05 -4.60 19.52
N ILE A 45 10.00 -4.07 18.87
CA ILE A 45 10.14 -2.92 17.98
C ILE A 45 10.47 -1.63 18.74
N ASP A 46 10.02 -1.51 19.99
CA ASP A 46 10.34 -0.38 20.85
C ASP A 46 11.65 -0.50 21.63
N SER A 47 12.32 -1.66 21.55
CA SER A 47 13.60 -1.89 22.21
C SER A 47 14.70 -0.97 21.68
N THR A 48 15.62 -0.57 22.57
CA THR A 48 16.81 0.23 22.21
C THR A 48 17.64 -0.43 21.12
N LYS A 49 17.72 -1.78 21.13
CA LYS A 49 18.45 -2.55 20.12
C LYS A 49 17.84 -2.35 18.73
N THR A 50 16.52 -2.41 18.61
CA THR A 50 15.83 -2.18 17.33
C THR A 50 16.01 -0.75 16.86
N LYS A 51 15.83 0.23 17.76
CA LYS A 51 16.01 1.66 17.47
C LYS A 51 17.44 2.02 17.03
N LEU A 52 18.44 1.27 17.50
CA LEU A 52 19.84 1.44 17.09
C LEU A 52 20.12 0.84 15.70
N LEU A 53 19.50 -0.30 15.38
CA LEU A 53 19.77 -1.03 14.15
C LEU A 53 18.91 -0.59 12.96
N LEU A 54 17.65 -0.25 13.21
CA LEU A 54 16.69 0.09 12.16
C LEU A 54 16.52 1.61 12.03
N PRO A 55 16.39 2.13 10.80
CA PRO A 55 16.00 3.52 10.60
C PRO A 55 14.65 3.83 11.24
N LYS A 56 14.48 5.06 11.77
CA LYS A 56 13.22 5.53 12.37
C LYS A 56 12.03 5.30 11.43
N MET A 57 12.19 5.60 10.13
CA MET A 57 11.14 5.40 9.14
C MET A 57 10.68 3.95 9.00
N SER A 58 11.60 2.98 9.05
CA SER A 58 11.25 1.56 8.99
C SER A 58 10.46 1.12 10.23
N ILE A 59 10.81 1.65 11.40
CA ILE A 59 10.07 1.41 12.64
C ILE A 59 8.66 1.98 12.55
N LEU A 60 8.52 3.23 12.10
CA LEU A 60 7.21 3.87 11.94
C LEU A 60 6.32 3.13 10.94
N ASP A 61 6.87 2.68 9.81
CA ASP A 61 6.09 1.93 8.81
C ASP A 61 5.58 0.59 9.36
N MET A 62 6.43 -0.15 10.07
CA MET A 62 6.04 -1.42 10.71
C MET A 62 4.95 -1.20 11.76
N LYS A 63 5.09 -0.17 12.61
CA LYS A 63 4.05 0.20 13.57
C LYS A 63 2.75 0.58 12.86
N LEU A 64 2.81 1.37 11.80
CA LEU A 64 1.64 1.75 11.02
C LEU A 64 0.92 0.51 10.45
N ASN A 65 1.68 -0.44 9.89
CA ASN A 65 1.11 -1.70 9.40
C ASN A 65 0.45 -2.50 10.53
N ALA A 66 1.11 -2.60 11.69
CA ALA A 66 0.57 -3.30 12.85
C ALA A 66 -0.75 -2.68 13.36
N GLU A 67 -0.83 -1.35 13.43
CA GLU A 67 -2.04 -0.65 13.84
C GLU A 67 -3.16 -0.77 12.79
N ILE A 68 -2.82 -0.75 11.50
CA ILE A 68 -3.78 -0.99 10.40
C ILE A 68 -4.40 -2.38 10.51
N VAL A 69 -3.59 -3.41 10.76
CA VAL A 69 -4.07 -4.79 10.96
C VAL A 69 -4.99 -4.88 12.18
N GLN A 70 -4.64 -4.20 13.27
CA GLN A 70 -5.46 -4.14 14.49
C GLN A 70 -6.66 -3.16 14.40
N GLN A 71 -6.80 -2.44 13.28
CA GLN A 71 -7.83 -1.42 13.06
C GLN A 71 -7.90 -0.31 14.14
N ASN A 72 -6.78 0.00 14.77
CA ASN A 72 -6.73 0.99 15.83
C ASN A 72 -6.62 2.42 15.27
N LYS A 73 -7.77 3.01 14.93
CA LYS A 73 -7.86 4.29 14.21
C LYS A 73 -7.03 5.42 14.84
N ASN A 74 -7.08 5.59 16.15
CA ASN A 74 -6.40 6.71 16.82
C ASN A 74 -4.88 6.63 16.67
N ASN A 75 -4.32 5.42 16.79
CA ASN A 75 -2.88 5.22 16.60
C ASN A 75 -2.47 5.36 15.13
N ILE A 76 -3.33 4.93 14.19
CA ILE A 76 -3.09 5.09 12.75
C ILE A 76 -3.02 6.58 12.38
N ASP A 77 -3.97 7.40 12.84
CA ASP A 77 -3.99 8.84 12.59
C ASP A 77 -2.72 9.52 13.11
N ALA A 78 -2.31 9.20 14.35
CA ALA A 78 -1.09 9.73 14.95
C ALA A 78 0.18 9.32 14.18
N LEU A 79 0.25 8.06 13.72
CA LEU A 79 1.39 7.57 12.95
C LEU A 79 1.48 8.21 11.56
N PHE A 80 0.35 8.43 10.89
CA PHE A 80 0.35 9.16 9.62
C PHE A 80 0.83 10.60 9.79
N ASP A 81 0.37 11.29 10.83
CA ASP A 81 0.83 12.66 11.12
C ASP A 81 2.32 12.69 11.49
N GLU A 82 2.81 11.75 12.31
CA GLU A 82 4.23 11.65 12.62
C GLU A 82 5.06 11.40 11.35
N ILE A 83 4.69 10.41 10.53
CA ILE A 83 5.39 10.10 9.27
C ILE A 83 5.41 11.30 8.34
N CYS A 84 4.28 11.97 8.15
CA CYS A 84 4.16 13.10 7.23
C CYS A 84 4.87 14.37 7.73
N SER A 85 5.21 14.45 9.03
CA SER A 85 6.00 15.55 9.59
C SER A 85 7.50 15.44 9.29
N LEU A 86 7.98 14.26 8.88
CA LEU A 86 9.38 14.01 8.58
C LEU A 86 9.76 14.52 7.18
N PRO A 87 11.05 14.81 6.92
CA PRO A 87 11.52 15.20 5.59
C PRO A 87 11.51 13.99 4.64
N LEU A 88 10.35 13.74 4.03
CA LEU A 88 10.13 12.62 3.11
C LEU A 88 10.71 12.91 1.71
N THR A 89 11.32 11.90 1.11
CA THR A 89 11.67 11.92 -0.32
C THR A 89 10.41 11.92 -1.19
N PRO A 90 10.48 12.31 -2.48
CA PRO A 90 9.32 12.27 -3.38
C PRO A 90 8.65 10.89 -3.42
N SER A 91 9.43 9.82 -3.52
CA SER A 91 8.90 8.45 -3.53
C SER A 91 8.24 8.06 -2.20
N GLN A 92 8.77 8.53 -1.06
CA GLN A 92 8.12 8.32 0.23
C GLN A 92 6.81 9.09 0.37
N LYS A 93 6.74 10.33 -0.15
CA LYS A 93 5.48 11.08 -0.19
C LYS A 93 4.43 10.33 -1.00
N GLU A 94 4.78 9.88 -2.20
CA GLU A 94 3.92 9.04 -3.04
C GLU A 94 3.40 7.82 -2.27
N HIS A 95 4.30 7.06 -1.63
CA HIS A 95 3.95 5.88 -0.86
C HIS A 95 2.98 6.18 0.29
N TYR A 96 3.33 7.12 1.18
CA TYR A 96 2.55 7.36 2.39
C TYR A 96 1.27 8.14 2.14
N TYR A 97 1.26 9.09 1.21
CA TYR A 97 0.04 9.82 0.87
C TYR A 97 -0.99 8.90 0.22
N MET A 98 -0.57 8.01 -0.68
CA MET A 98 -1.47 7.02 -1.29
C MET A 98 -1.95 5.98 -0.27
N LYS A 99 -1.08 5.51 0.63
CA LYS A 99 -1.45 4.58 1.71
C LYS A 99 -2.49 5.18 2.66
N ALA A 100 -2.28 6.44 3.08
CA ALA A 100 -3.24 7.17 3.89
C ALA A 100 -4.55 7.41 3.14
N PHE A 101 -4.48 7.87 1.89
CA PHE A 101 -5.65 8.06 1.03
C PHE A 101 -6.50 6.80 0.94
N ASN A 102 -5.89 5.66 0.61
CA ASN A 102 -6.59 4.37 0.49
C ASN A 102 -7.21 3.92 1.82
N TYR A 103 -6.50 4.10 2.94
CA TYR A 103 -7.03 3.81 4.27
C TYR A 103 -8.28 4.65 4.57
N TYR A 104 -8.24 5.96 4.36
CA TYR A 104 -9.40 6.81 4.66
C TYR A 104 -10.54 6.64 3.65
N VAL A 105 -10.25 6.28 2.39
CA VAL A 105 -11.28 5.89 1.41
C VAL A 105 -12.05 4.65 1.89
N SER A 106 -11.36 3.62 2.39
CA SER A 106 -12.03 2.40 2.86
C SER A 106 -12.97 2.65 4.03
N LEU A 107 -12.67 3.67 4.85
CA LEU A 107 -13.51 4.13 5.95
C LEU A 107 -14.59 5.14 5.54
N SER A 108 -14.64 5.55 4.27
CA SER A 108 -15.47 6.67 3.80
C SER A 108 -15.23 7.99 4.57
N ASP A 109 -14.04 8.20 5.12
CA ASP A 109 -13.69 9.38 5.92
C ASP A 109 -13.38 10.58 5.00
N LYS A 110 -14.44 11.33 4.65
CA LYS A 110 -14.36 12.44 3.69
C LYS A 110 -13.32 13.49 4.06
N LYS A 111 -13.14 13.78 5.37
CA LYS A 111 -12.23 14.83 5.83
C LYS A 111 -10.79 14.44 5.54
N HIS A 112 -10.38 13.25 5.98
CA HIS A 112 -9.02 12.79 5.79
C HIS A 112 -8.74 12.42 4.33
N THR A 113 -9.69 11.79 3.63
CA THR A 113 -9.51 11.53 2.20
C THR A 113 -9.29 12.83 1.41
N LYS A 114 -10.02 13.91 1.74
CA LYS A 114 -9.83 15.23 1.11
C LYS A 114 -8.44 15.82 1.39
N LYS A 115 -7.90 15.64 2.60
CA LYS A 115 -6.52 16.04 2.95
C LYS A 115 -5.52 15.33 2.03
N TYR A 116 -5.59 14.01 1.93
CA TYR A 116 -4.58 13.24 1.20
C TYR A 116 -4.71 13.33 -0.32
N ILE A 117 -5.91 13.46 -0.89
CA ILE A 117 -6.04 13.71 -2.33
C ILE A 117 -5.43 15.05 -2.75
N HIS A 118 -5.53 16.08 -1.89
CA HIS A 118 -4.89 17.37 -2.13
C HIS A 118 -3.36 17.22 -2.17
N LEU A 119 -2.79 16.53 -1.18
CA LEU A 119 -1.35 16.24 -1.14
C LEU A 119 -0.87 15.42 -2.34
N ILE A 120 -1.65 14.42 -2.78
CA ILE A 120 -1.34 13.62 -3.98
C ILE A 120 -1.33 14.50 -5.23
N ASN A 121 -2.28 15.43 -5.36
CA ASN A 121 -2.37 16.33 -6.51
C ASN A 121 -1.20 17.32 -6.64
N GLU A 122 -0.44 17.55 -5.56
CA GLU A 122 0.77 18.36 -5.56
C GLU A 122 2.04 17.60 -6.01
N LEU A 123 1.98 16.26 -6.08
CA LEU A 123 3.12 15.44 -6.51
C LEU A 123 3.33 15.55 -8.03
N PRO A 124 4.51 15.19 -8.59
CA PRO A 124 4.72 15.21 -10.04
C PRO A 124 4.11 14.00 -10.79
N ASN A 125 3.67 12.96 -10.08
CA ASN A 125 3.23 11.70 -10.66
C ASN A 125 1.78 11.77 -11.19
N GLU A 126 1.61 12.16 -12.46
CA GLU A 126 0.30 12.33 -13.09
C GLU A 126 -0.56 11.06 -13.11
N ARG A 127 0.06 9.87 -13.25
CA ARG A 127 -0.67 8.60 -13.20
C ARG A 127 -1.29 8.36 -11.83
N MET A 128 -0.52 8.57 -10.76
CA MET A 128 -1.03 8.45 -9.39
C MET A 128 -2.17 9.44 -9.13
N LYS A 129 -2.06 10.68 -9.62
CA LYS A 129 -3.15 11.67 -9.51
C LYS A 129 -4.41 11.17 -10.19
N LEU A 130 -4.30 10.70 -11.44
CA LEU A 130 -5.43 10.21 -12.19
C LEU A 130 -6.14 9.08 -11.44
N GLU A 131 -5.38 8.08 -10.97
CA GLU A 131 -5.89 6.94 -10.21
C GLU A 131 -6.57 7.38 -8.90
N ALA A 132 -5.91 8.24 -8.11
CA ALA A 132 -6.45 8.71 -6.84
C ALA A 132 -7.71 9.59 -7.02
N ASN A 133 -7.75 10.47 -8.03
CA ASN A 133 -8.93 11.29 -8.28
C ASN A 133 -10.12 10.45 -8.77
N ARG A 134 -9.88 9.42 -9.59
CA ARG A 134 -10.91 8.47 -10.02
C ARG A 134 -11.53 7.76 -8.81
N VAL A 135 -10.70 7.23 -7.91
CA VAL A 135 -11.18 6.62 -6.65
C VAL A 135 -11.96 7.63 -5.80
N TYR A 136 -11.46 8.86 -5.66
CA TYR A 136 -12.14 9.91 -4.90
C TYR A 136 -13.51 10.27 -5.47
N ASN A 137 -13.60 10.44 -6.79
CA ASN A 137 -14.84 10.75 -7.51
C ASN A 137 -15.91 9.68 -7.30
N ILE A 138 -15.49 8.41 -7.36
CA ILE A 138 -16.40 7.25 -7.30
C ILE A 138 -16.83 6.95 -5.88
N TYR A 139 -15.88 6.84 -4.94
CA TYR A 139 -16.17 6.38 -3.57
C TYR A 139 -16.67 7.51 -2.66
N ILE A 140 -16.08 8.71 -2.78
CA ILE A 140 -16.35 9.80 -1.85
C ILE A 140 -17.40 10.76 -2.40
N LEU A 141 -17.22 11.21 -3.65
CA LEU A 141 -18.14 12.15 -4.29
C LEU A 141 -19.36 11.46 -4.92
N LYS A 142 -19.28 10.14 -5.15
CA LYS A 142 -20.34 9.33 -5.76
C LYS A 142 -20.83 9.87 -7.11
N ASN A 143 -19.91 10.42 -7.91
CA ASN A 143 -20.22 10.94 -9.25
C ASN A 143 -19.79 9.96 -10.35
N ASP A 144 -20.12 10.29 -11.60
CA ASP A 144 -19.93 9.43 -12.78
C ASP A 144 -18.98 10.03 -13.83
N LYS A 145 -18.18 11.04 -13.46
CA LYS A 145 -17.30 11.77 -14.39
C LYS A 145 -16.35 10.86 -15.16
N ASP A 146 -15.89 9.80 -14.51
CA ASP A 146 -14.92 8.84 -15.05
C ASP A 146 -15.57 7.69 -15.86
N LEU A 147 -16.91 7.59 -15.91
CA LEU A 147 -17.61 6.47 -16.53
C LEU A 147 -17.27 6.32 -18.02
N ARG A 148 -17.31 7.43 -18.77
CA ARG A 148 -17.06 7.41 -20.21
C ARG A 148 -15.63 7.00 -20.52
N SER A 149 -14.64 7.55 -19.80
CA SER A 149 -13.23 7.18 -20.00
C SER A 149 -12.99 5.72 -19.67
N LEU A 150 -13.54 5.22 -18.56
CA LEU A 150 -13.43 3.82 -18.16
C LEU A 150 -13.99 2.87 -19.23
N LEU A 151 -15.17 3.18 -19.78
CA LEU A 151 -15.79 2.36 -20.84
C LEU A 151 -14.99 2.38 -22.15
N VAL A 152 -14.27 3.46 -22.45
CA VAL A 152 -13.37 3.52 -23.61
C VAL A 152 -12.12 2.71 -23.34
N GLU A 153 -11.48 2.89 -22.18
CA GLU A 153 -10.29 2.13 -21.76
C GLU A 153 -10.52 0.62 -21.85
N LEU A 154 -11.69 0.13 -21.39
CA LEU A 154 -12.01 -1.30 -21.42
C LEU A 154 -11.96 -1.94 -22.82
N LYS A 155 -12.15 -1.17 -23.90
CA LYS A 155 -12.16 -1.73 -25.26
C LYS A 155 -10.79 -2.20 -25.72
N ASP A 156 -9.74 -1.56 -25.19
CA ASP A 156 -8.35 -1.76 -25.61
C ASP A 156 -7.53 -2.50 -24.55
N MET A 157 -8.16 -2.91 -23.43
CA MET A 157 -7.51 -3.66 -22.35
C MET A 157 -7.58 -5.17 -22.59
N ASP A 158 -6.53 -5.86 -22.17
CA ASP A 158 -6.55 -7.32 -22.06
C ASP A 158 -7.48 -7.74 -20.90
N ASP A 159 -8.11 -8.91 -21.02
CA ASP A 159 -9.05 -9.43 -20.02
C ASP A 159 -8.44 -9.49 -18.59
N GLU A 160 -7.12 -9.76 -18.50
CA GLU A 160 -6.38 -9.78 -17.22
C GLU A 160 -6.32 -8.41 -16.52
N GLN A 161 -6.57 -7.32 -17.26
CA GLN A 161 -6.47 -5.96 -16.75
C GLN A 161 -7.85 -5.33 -16.50
N LYS A 162 -8.92 -5.91 -17.06
CA LYS A 162 -10.27 -5.32 -17.03
C LYS A 162 -10.92 -5.31 -15.65
N GLY A 163 -10.61 -6.30 -14.81
CA GLY A 163 -11.35 -6.55 -13.56
C GLY A 163 -11.49 -5.34 -12.64
N VAL A 164 -10.44 -4.52 -12.50
CA VAL A 164 -10.47 -3.31 -11.66
C VAL A 164 -11.36 -2.23 -12.30
N ASN A 165 -11.22 -1.97 -13.60
CA ASN A 165 -11.99 -0.94 -14.28
C ASN A 165 -13.49 -1.29 -14.33
N GLU A 166 -13.83 -2.56 -14.55
CA GLU A 166 -15.22 -3.03 -14.49
C GLU A 166 -15.81 -2.89 -13.08
N TYR A 167 -15.04 -3.18 -12.04
CA TYR A 167 -15.48 -2.94 -10.67
C TYR A 167 -15.76 -1.45 -10.40
N LEU A 168 -14.89 -0.55 -10.86
CA LEU A 168 -15.12 0.90 -10.73
C LEU A 168 -16.38 1.33 -11.48
N ILE A 169 -16.63 0.79 -12.67
CA ILE A 169 -17.84 1.05 -13.45
C ILE A 169 -19.09 0.55 -12.72
N SER A 170 -19.05 -0.64 -12.11
CA SER A 170 -20.19 -1.17 -11.35
C SER A 170 -20.58 -0.25 -10.19
N LEU A 171 -19.59 0.30 -9.48
CA LEU A 171 -19.80 1.28 -8.41
C LEU A 171 -20.41 2.59 -8.91
N ILE A 172 -19.98 3.07 -10.08
CA ILE A 172 -20.58 4.26 -10.71
C ILE A 172 -22.05 4.01 -11.03
N TYR A 173 -22.40 2.87 -11.65
CA TYR A 173 -23.80 2.55 -11.94
C TYR A 173 -24.63 2.36 -10.67
N LYS A 174 -24.06 1.78 -9.62
CA LYS A 174 -24.70 1.71 -8.30
C LYS A 174 -24.98 3.09 -7.72
N ASN A 175 -24.04 4.03 -7.82
CA ASN A 175 -24.25 5.43 -7.40
C ASN A 175 -25.36 6.13 -8.20
N LYS A 176 -25.59 5.72 -9.46
CA LYS A 176 -26.69 6.19 -10.33
C LYS A 176 -28.01 5.46 -10.09
N ASN A 177 -28.07 4.48 -9.19
CA ASN A 177 -29.20 3.56 -8.97
C ASN A 177 -29.56 2.70 -10.20
N ASP A 178 -28.63 2.51 -11.14
CA ASP A 178 -28.78 1.61 -12.28
C ASP A 178 -28.25 0.22 -11.88
N MET A 179 -29.11 -0.57 -11.26
CA MET A 179 -28.74 -1.87 -10.70
C MET A 179 -28.48 -2.93 -11.77
N GLU A 180 -29.05 -2.77 -12.97
CA GLU A 180 -28.84 -3.70 -14.08
C GLU A 180 -27.40 -3.61 -14.57
N ASN A 181 -26.94 -2.40 -14.91
CA ASN A 181 -25.56 -2.20 -15.32
C ASN A 181 -24.57 -2.42 -14.17
N ALA A 182 -24.93 -2.02 -12.94
CA ALA A 182 -24.09 -2.31 -11.78
C ALA A 182 -23.80 -3.81 -11.65
N LYS A 183 -24.85 -4.64 -11.67
CA LYS A 183 -24.70 -6.11 -11.60
C LYS A 183 -23.91 -6.67 -12.78
N LYS A 184 -24.18 -6.20 -14.01
CA LYS A 184 -23.45 -6.63 -15.21
C LYS A 184 -21.94 -6.45 -15.07
N TYR A 185 -21.49 -5.25 -14.70
CA TYR A 185 -20.06 -4.97 -14.58
C TYR A 185 -19.43 -5.60 -13.32
N GLU A 186 -20.20 -5.79 -12.26
CA GLU A 186 -19.74 -6.54 -11.09
C GLU A 186 -19.45 -8.01 -11.44
N GLU A 187 -20.32 -8.66 -12.22
CA GLU A 187 -20.10 -10.04 -12.64
C GLU A 187 -18.94 -10.19 -13.63
N LEU A 188 -18.80 -9.26 -14.59
CA LEU A 188 -17.63 -9.22 -15.47
C LEU A 188 -16.33 -9.07 -14.68
N SER A 189 -16.32 -8.17 -13.70
CA SER A 189 -15.17 -7.96 -12.83
C SER A 189 -14.77 -9.24 -12.07
N LYS A 190 -15.75 -9.95 -11.49
CA LYS A 190 -15.50 -11.24 -10.82
C LYS A 190 -14.92 -12.29 -11.77
N GLN A 191 -15.44 -12.37 -13.00
CA GLN A 191 -14.94 -13.31 -14.01
C GLN A 191 -13.47 -13.03 -14.38
N HIS A 192 -13.12 -11.77 -14.63
CA HIS A 192 -11.76 -11.41 -14.97
C HIS A 192 -10.79 -11.56 -13.79
N PHE A 193 -11.21 -11.30 -12.55
CA PHE A 193 -10.38 -11.61 -11.38
C PHE A 193 -10.13 -13.11 -11.23
N ALA A 194 -11.15 -13.94 -11.40
CA ALA A 194 -10.99 -15.41 -11.35
C ALA A 194 -10.00 -15.93 -12.41
N LEU A 195 -10.02 -15.35 -13.62
CA LEU A 195 -9.06 -15.67 -14.68
C LEU A 195 -7.61 -15.35 -14.27
N VAL A 196 -7.40 -14.21 -13.59
CA VAL A 196 -6.07 -13.82 -13.10
C VAL A 196 -5.60 -14.77 -11.99
N ASP A 197 -6.49 -15.16 -11.08
CA ASP A 197 -6.17 -16.10 -10.00
C ASP A 197 -5.78 -17.48 -10.55
N GLU A 198 -6.51 -17.99 -11.54
CA GLU A 198 -6.22 -19.25 -12.22
C GLU A 198 -4.83 -19.23 -12.88
N LYS A 199 -4.56 -18.23 -13.72
CA LYS A 199 -3.25 -18.05 -14.38
C LYS A 199 -2.11 -17.90 -13.38
N THR A 200 -2.34 -17.22 -12.27
CA THR A 200 -1.34 -17.06 -11.21
C THR A 200 -1.05 -18.39 -10.53
N ALA A 201 -2.09 -19.18 -10.22
CA ALA A 201 -1.95 -20.51 -9.64
C ALA A 201 -1.20 -21.48 -10.57
N GLU A 202 -1.46 -21.43 -11.88
CA GLU A 202 -0.74 -22.21 -12.89
C GLU A 202 0.75 -21.85 -12.96
N LYS A 203 1.07 -20.55 -13.00
CA LYS A 203 2.47 -20.06 -12.98
C LYS A 203 3.21 -20.53 -11.73
N VAL A 204 2.58 -20.46 -10.55
CA VAL A 204 3.19 -20.92 -9.29
C VAL A 204 3.46 -22.43 -9.34
N LYS A 205 2.54 -23.24 -9.87
CA LYS A 205 2.74 -24.69 -10.02
C LYS A 205 3.84 -25.05 -11.03
N GLY A 206 3.89 -24.36 -12.18
CA GLY A 206 4.92 -24.58 -13.20
C GLY A 206 6.31 -24.07 -12.81
N SER A 207 6.41 -23.19 -11.82
CA SER A 207 7.69 -22.70 -11.28
C SER A 207 8.30 -23.64 -10.22
N GLN A 208 7.55 -24.66 -9.78
CA GLN A 208 7.96 -25.65 -8.77
C GLN A 208 8.32 -27.02 -9.40
N SER A 209 8.24 -27.15 -10.72
CA SER A 209 8.65 -28.32 -11.52
C SER A 209 9.92 -28.04 -12.31
#